data_AF-A0A5N5KC31-F1
#
_entry.id   AF-A0A5N5KC31-F1
#
_cell.length_a   1.000
_cell.length_b   1.000
_cell.length_c   1.000
_cell.angle_alpha   90.00
_cell.angle_beta   90.00
_cell.angle_gamma   90.00
#
_symmetry.space_group_name_H-M   'P 1'
#
loop_
_entity.id
_entity.type
_entity.pdbx_description
1 polymer ?
#
loop_
_entity_poly.entity_id
_entity_poly.type
_entity_poly.pdbx_seq_one_letter_code
_entity_poly.pdbx_strand_id
1 'polypeptide(L)'
;MYPILVSAAILVILVVLLKCVYSILWVPYKIQHHFHKQGISGPGYRPIFGNTAERRRLVKEALSKPIASPFHHNILHRVFPTYSMWSKMHGETFLYWFGTKPRLALSDPAIIKEVLMNTGGLFERMKFDPVTRQLLGAKGLMELTGERWAAHRRISSSALNMEQVKGWVPKIVASITDMLEKWEEKRAGRDEFEMDVHKEVQNLSADIVSRTVFGSSFEEGKRVFELQEKQMHLASQYHSHVPIPRFLPTEKNRELRRLDQEIRGSIWKLVEAAKNRRKDEKSRNLLSLLTSSYKNHDGEEEKLEINMILHEAIRLYTPVTMLVREPCKDVKLGNLHIPANTPLIMAVIATHHDTKAWGEDADKFNPLRFSEPRKHLASFFPWGLGPRTCVGQNLTLVEVKLVLAMIIRQFSFVLSPAYVHAPAEFLTVQPQYGAQILFKKILN
;
A
#
# COMPACT_ATOMS: atom_id res chain seq x y z
N MET A 1 -57.70 14.88 13.18
CA MET A 1 -56.49 14.03 13.07
C MET A 1 -55.67 14.29 11.80
N TYR A 2 -56.27 14.37 10.62
CA TYR A 2 -55.55 14.61 9.35
C TYR A 2 -54.64 15.86 9.28
N PRO A 3 -55.06 17.06 9.72
CA PRO A 3 -54.20 18.26 9.62
C PRO A 3 -52.98 18.22 10.55
N ILE A 4 -53.09 17.56 11.70
CA ILE A 4 -51.99 17.39 12.65
C ILE A 4 -50.92 16.48 12.06
N LEU A 5 -51.31 15.37 11.42
CA LEU A 5 -50.38 14.45 10.76
C LEU A 5 -49.65 15.13 9.58
N VAL A 6 -50.35 15.95 8.79
CA VAL A 6 -49.74 16.72 7.70
C VAL A 6 -48.74 17.75 8.24
N SER A 7 -49.10 18.48 9.29
CA SER A 7 -48.18 19.45 9.93
C SER A 7 -46.92 18.79 10.51
N ALA A 8 -47.06 17.61 11.13
CA ALA A 8 -45.94 16.83 11.65
C ALA A 8 -45.03 16.33 10.52
N ALA A 9 -45.60 15.85 9.41
CA ALA A 9 -44.83 15.43 8.25
C ALA A 9 -44.04 16.59 7.61
N ILE A 10 -44.67 17.78 7.48
CA ILE A 10 -44.00 18.98 6.98
C ILE A 10 -42.84 19.39 7.89
N LEU A 11 -43.04 19.37 9.21
CA LEU A 11 -41.98 19.68 10.17
C LEU A 11 -40.80 18.71 10.05
N VAL A 12 -41.07 17.41 9.91
CA VAL A 12 -40.01 16.40 9.69
C VAL A 12 -39.25 16.67 8.40
N ILE A 13 -39.95 16.97 7.30
CA ILE A 13 -39.32 17.31 6.01
C ILE A 13 -38.44 18.56 6.15
N LEU A 14 -38.94 19.61 6.80
CA LEU A 14 -38.19 20.85 7.03
C LEU A 14 -36.92 20.59 7.86
N VAL A 15 -37.02 19.81 8.93
CA VAL A 15 -35.86 19.44 9.77
C VAL A 15 -34.85 18.64 8.97
N VAL A 16 -35.29 17.70 8.12
CA VAL A 16 -34.40 16.94 7.22
C VAL A 16 -33.71 17.86 6.22
N LEU A 17 -34.46 18.76 5.56
CA LEU A 17 -33.91 19.73 4.61
C LEU A 17 -32.88 20.65 5.28
N LEU A 18 -33.17 21.19 6.46
CA LEU A 18 -32.23 22.02 7.22
C LEU A 18 -30.96 21.23 7.60
N LYS A 19 -31.10 19.98 8.05
CA LYS A 19 -29.96 19.10 8.31
C LYS A 19 -29.13 18.82 7.05
N CYS A 20 -29.79 18.62 5.91
CA CYS A 20 -29.12 18.43 4.63
C CYS A 20 -28.36 19.70 4.20
N VAL A 21 -28.98 20.87 4.26
CA VAL A 21 -28.34 22.16 3.94
C VAL A 21 -27.15 22.41 4.86
N TYR A 22 -27.33 22.20 6.17
CA TYR A 22 -26.25 22.36 7.15
C TYR A 22 -25.08 21.42 6.87
N SER A 23 -25.35 20.13 6.63
CA SER A 23 -24.33 19.10 6.42
C SER A 23 -23.64 19.21 5.05
N ILE A 24 -24.37 19.55 4.00
CA ILE A 24 -23.88 19.55 2.62
C ILE A 24 -23.26 20.90 2.25
N LEU A 25 -23.77 22.03 2.75
CA LEU A 25 -23.29 23.36 2.34
C LEU A 25 -22.53 24.05 3.47
N TRP A 26 -23.14 24.16 4.65
CA TRP A 26 -22.59 24.99 5.73
C TRP A 26 -21.31 24.39 6.35
N VAL A 27 -21.31 23.10 6.67
CA VAL A 27 -20.14 22.43 7.26
C VAL A 27 -18.93 22.47 6.31
N PRO A 28 -19.05 22.10 5.02
CA PRO A 28 -17.95 22.24 4.07
C PRO A 28 -17.45 23.68 3.93
N TYR A 29 -18.36 24.66 3.82
CA TYR A 29 -18.01 26.07 3.75
C TYR A 29 -17.19 26.53 4.98
N LYS A 30 -17.65 26.18 6.20
CA LYS A 30 -16.96 26.53 7.44
C LYS A 30 -15.54 25.96 7.49
N ILE A 31 -15.37 24.68 7.11
CA ILE A 31 -14.07 24.01 7.08
C ILE A 31 -13.17 24.60 6.00
N GLN A 32 -13.70 24.87 4.80
CA GLN A 32 -12.94 25.50 3.72
C GLN A 32 -12.43 26.88 4.14
N HIS A 33 -13.29 27.70 4.75
CA HIS A 33 -12.93 29.02 5.29
C HIS A 33 -11.89 28.93 6.40
N HIS A 34 -12.03 27.94 7.29
CA HIS A 34 -11.07 27.67 8.37
C HIS A 34 -9.65 27.40 7.84
N PHE A 35 -9.51 26.59 6.79
CA PHE A 35 -8.22 26.32 6.17
C PHE A 35 -7.73 27.50 5.31
N HIS A 36 -8.63 28.19 4.62
CA HIS A 36 -8.29 29.37 3.83
C HIS A 36 -7.67 30.50 4.68
N LYS A 37 -8.21 30.73 5.89
CA LYS A 37 -7.63 31.66 6.87
C LYS A 37 -6.19 31.31 7.30
N GLN A 38 -5.79 30.06 7.16
CA GLN A 38 -4.44 29.58 7.46
C GLN A 38 -3.54 29.54 6.21
N GLY A 39 -3.99 30.11 5.09
CA GLY A 39 -3.26 30.11 3.82
C GLY A 39 -3.37 28.81 3.03
N ILE A 40 -4.18 27.85 3.47
CA ILE A 40 -4.37 26.58 2.78
C ILE A 40 -5.51 26.72 1.78
N SER A 41 -5.20 26.59 0.50
CA SER A 41 -6.17 26.55 -0.59
C SER A 41 -6.36 25.12 -1.11
N GLY A 42 -7.19 24.97 -2.14
CA GLY A 42 -7.42 23.69 -2.78
C GLY A 42 -8.53 23.76 -3.83
N PRO A 43 -8.79 22.66 -4.55
CA PRO A 43 -9.87 22.61 -5.52
C PRO A 43 -11.22 22.89 -4.85
N GLY A 44 -12.06 23.67 -5.54
CA GLY A 44 -13.35 24.10 -4.99
C GLY A 44 -14.28 22.95 -4.62
N TYR A 45 -15.00 23.09 -3.50
CA TYR A 45 -16.01 22.13 -3.07
C TYR A 45 -17.20 22.11 -4.04
N ARG A 46 -17.64 20.91 -4.44
CA ARG A 46 -18.89 20.71 -5.20
C ARG A 46 -19.91 19.98 -4.32
N PRO A 47 -21.13 20.51 -4.12
CA PRO A 47 -22.14 19.88 -3.28
C PRO A 47 -22.35 18.40 -3.60
N ILE A 48 -22.51 17.59 -2.55
CA ILE A 48 -22.75 16.13 -2.58
C ILE A 48 -21.56 15.29 -3.07
N PHE A 49 -20.88 15.70 -4.14
CA PHE A 49 -19.87 14.87 -4.81
C PHE A 49 -18.41 15.25 -4.50
N GLY A 50 -18.18 16.47 -3.98
CA GLY A 50 -16.83 17.00 -3.77
C GLY A 50 -16.03 17.00 -5.08
N ASN A 51 -14.75 16.63 -5.03
CA ASN A 51 -13.87 16.62 -6.20
C ASN A 51 -13.87 15.28 -6.95
N THR A 52 -14.82 14.38 -6.67
CA THR A 52 -14.78 12.99 -7.17
C THR A 52 -14.75 12.89 -8.71
N ALA A 53 -15.52 13.71 -9.42
CA ALA A 53 -15.57 13.70 -10.88
C ALA A 53 -14.22 14.13 -11.51
N GLU A 54 -13.62 15.19 -10.98
CA GLU A 54 -12.31 15.69 -11.42
C GLU A 54 -11.21 14.66 -11.15
N ARG A 55 -11.21 14.04 -9.97
CA ARG A 55 -10.28 12.97 -9.63
C ARG A 55 -10.37 11.80 -10.62
N ARG A 56 -11.58 11.35 -10.95
CA ARG A 56 -11.78 10.28 -11.94
C ARG A 56 -11.25 10.66 -13.32
N ARG A 57 -11.47 11.91 -13.76
CA ARG A 57 -10.93 12.42 -15.02
C ARG A 57 -9.41 12.36 -15.02
N LEU A 58 -8.76 12.87 -13.98
CA LEU A 58 -7.30 12.89 -13.86
C LEU A 58 -6.70 11.49 -13.79
N VAL A 59 -7.32 10.57 -13.07
CA VAL A 59 -6.89 9.15 -13.05
C VAL A 59 -7.03 8.52 -14.43
N LYS A 60 -8.17 8.73 -15.12
CA LYS A 60 -8.38 8.20 -16.47
C LYS A 60 -7.36 8.74 -17.46
N GLU A 61 -7.08 10.05 -17.40
CA GLU A 61 -6.10 10.72 -18.25
C GLU A 61 -4.68 10.23 -17.95
N ALA A 62 -4.30 10.19 -16.67
CA ALA A 62 -3.02 9.67 -16.23
C ALA A 62 -2.79 8.26 -16.75
N LEU A 63 -3.77 7.35 -16.61
CA LEU A 63 -3.64 5.96 -17.03
C LEU A 63 -3.72 5.74 -18.56
N SER A 64 -4.10 6.76 -19.35
CA SER A 64 -4.35 6.61 -20.79
C SER A 64 -3.11 6.41 -21.66
N LYS A 65 -1.95 6.92 -21.23
CA LYS A 65 -0.68 6.82 -21.97
C LYS A 65 0.44 6.36 -21.06
N PRO A 66 1.30 5.42 -21.48
CA PRO A 66 2.47 5.03 -20.68
C PRO A 66 3.49 6.17 -20.57
N ILE A 67 4.48 6.00 -19.70
CA ILE A 67 5.64 6.89 -19.61
C ILE A 67 6.56 6.57 -20.79
N ALA A 68 7.02 7.60 -21.50
CA ALA A 68 7.72 7.45 -22.79
C ALA A 68 9.06 6.69 -22.68
N SER A 69 9.80 6.89 -21.59
CA SER A 69 11.07 6.21 -21.34
C SER A 69 10.94 5.25 -20.16
N PRO A 70 11.40 4.00 -20.28
CA PRO A 70 11.39 3.04 -19.17
C PRO A 70 12.38 3.38 -18.04
N PHE A 71 13.31 4.31 -18.30
CA PHE A 71 14.29 4.79 -17.31
C PHE A 71 13.90 6.14 -16.70
N HIS A 72 12.67 6.61 -16.95
CA HIS A 72 12.14 7.80 -16.31
C HIS A 72 11.34 7.42 -15.07
N HIS A 73 11.90 7.65 -13.89
CA HIS A 73 11.31 7.18 -12.63
C HIS A 73 10.37 8.18 -11.95
N ASN A 74 10.09 9.35 -12.53
CA ASN A 74 9.07 10.25 -11.99
C ASN A 74 7.66 9.70 -12.28
N ILE A 75 7.15 8.87 -11.36
CA ILE A 75 5.86 8.21 -11.54
C ILE A 75 4.72 8.93 -10.81
N LEU A 76 5.01 9.97 -10.01
CA LEU A 76 4.05 10.68 -9.15
C LEU A 76 2.81 11.13 -9.93
N HIS A 77 3.01 11.69 -11.12
CA HIS A 77 1.94 12.19 -11.99
C HIS A 77 1.03 11.07 -12.50
N ARG A 78 1.50 9.82 -12.53
CA ARG A 78 0.74 8.66 -13.00
C ARG A 78 0.04 7.94 -11.85
N VAL A 79 0.74 7.70 -10.74
CA VAL A 79 0.22 6.91 -9.61
C VAL A 79 -0.59 7.75 -8.61
N PHE A 80 -0.31 9.07 -8.52
CA PHE A 80 -1.09 9.98 -7.70
C PHE A 80 -1.38 11.32 -8.43
N PRO A 81 -2.07 11.29 -9.58
CA PRO A 81 -2.24 12.44 -10.47
C PRO A 81 -2.91 13.64 -9.79
N THR A 82 -3.87 13.37 -8.90
CA THR A 82 -4.60 14.42 -8.17
C THR A 82 -3.68 15.20 -7.26
N TYR A 83 -2.74 14.52 -6.59
CA TYR A 83 -1.74 15.19 -5.79
C TYR A 83 -0.77 15.97 -6.69
N SER A 84 -0.23 15.32 -7.72
CA SER A 84 0.72 15.94 -8.66
C SER A 84 0.20 17.23 -9.30
N MET A 85 -1.08 17.27 -9.66
CA MET A 85 -1.69 18.46 -10.26
C MET A 85 -2.01 19.54 -9.22
N TRP A 86 -2.72 19.18 -8.15
CA TRP A 86 -3.18 20.17 -7.17
C TRP A 86 -2.05 20.73 -6.32
N SER A 87 -0.97 19.98 -6.07
CA SER A 87 0.18 20.50 -5.34
C SER A 87 0.88 21.63 -6.09
N LYS A 88 0.93 21.56 -7.43
CA LYS A 88 1.48 22.63 -8.28
C LYS A 88 0.61 23.89 -8.25
N MET A 89 -0.71 23.74 -8.08
CA MET A 89 -1.65 24.86 -8.11
C MET A 89 -1.86 25.52 -6.75
N HIS A 90 -1.82 24.73 -5.67
CA HIS A 90 -2.25 25.14 -4.34
C HIS A 90 -1.14 25.05 -3.28
N GLY A 91 0.04 24.57 -3.67
CA GLY A 91 1.13 24.23 -2.76
C GLY A 91 1.06 22.78 -2.28
N GLU A 92 2.13 22.32 -1.64
CA GLU A 92 2.32 20.94 -1.16
C GLU A 92 1.30 20.49 -0.09
N THR A 93 0.65 21.45 0.57
CA THR A 93 -0.46 21.24 1.52
C THR A 93 -1.72 21.88 0.98
N PHE A 94 -2.74 21.08 0.71
CA PHE A 94 -4.00 21.57 0.14
C PHE A 94 -5.21 20.78 0.64
N LEU A 95 -6.37 21.43 0.65
CA LEU A 95 -7.65 20.86 1.05
C LEU A 95 -8.44 20.35 -0.16
N TYR A 96 -8.96 19.13 -0.11
CA TYR A 96 -9.86 18.61 -1.14
C TYR A 96 -10.99 17.77 -0.54
N TRP A 97 -11.96 17.38 -1.35
CA TRP A 97 -13.24 16.85 -0.89
C TRP A 97 -13.57 15.49 -1.49
N PHE A 98 -14.03 14.58 -0.63
CA PHE A 98 -14.65 13.32 -1.03
C PHE A 98 -16.10 13.28 -0.55
N GLY A 99 -17.05 13.54 -1.46
CA GLY A 99 -18.40 13.92 -1.05
C GLY A 99 -18.35 15.17 -0.18
N THR A 100 -19.02 15.16 0.96
CA THR A 100 -18.97 16.26 1.97
C THR A 100 -17.77 16.17 2.93
N LYS A 101 -16.93 15.14 2.83
CA LYS A 101 -15.83 14.94 3.77
C LYS A 101 -14.56 15.66 3.29
N PRO A 102 -13.98 16.56 4.11
CA PRO A 102 -12.70 17.19 3.79
C PRO A 102 -11.55 16.18 3.87
N ARG A 103 -10.46 16.46 3.16
CA ARG A 103 -9.19 15.75 3.26
C ARG A 103 -8.06 16.74 3.08
N LEU A 104 -7.10 16.74 4.00
CA LEU A 104 -5.92 17.58 3.94
C LEU A 104 -4.75 16.76 3.42
N ALA A 105 -4.26 17.11 2.23
CA ALA A 105 -3.05 16.50 1.67
C ALA A 105 -1.80 17.13 2.28
N LEU A 106 -0.80 16.31 2.61
CA LEU A 106 0.43 16.71 3.29
C LEU A 106 1.63 15.97 2.68
N SER A 107 2.74 16.66 2.43
CA SER A 107 4.06 16.06 2.10
C SER A 107 5.19 16.55 3.01
N ASP A 108 4.93 17.49 3.93
CA ASP A 108 5.94 18.02 4.83
C ASP A 108 6.44 16.91 5.78
N PRO A 109 7.74 16.53 5.73
CA PRO A 109 8.28 15.46 6.56
C PRO A 109 8.13 15.72 8.07
N ALA A 110 8.22 16.97 8.54
CA ALA A 110 8.10 17.30 9.96
C ALA A 110 6.69 17.02 10.47
N ILE A 111 5.67 17.47 9.72
CA ILE A 111 4.25 17.21 10.04
C ILE A 111 3.95 15.71 9.95
N ILE A 112 4.45 15.03 8.92
CA ILE A 112 4.28 13.57 8.75
C ILE A 112 4.86 12.82 9.95
N LYS A 113 6.06 13.19 10.39
CA LYS A 113 6.70 12.58 11.57
C LYS A 113 5.85 12.78 12.81
N GLU A 114 5.36 14.00 13.06
CA GLU A 114 4.51 14.32 14.22
C GLU A 114 3.23 13.47 14.23
N VAL A 115 2.56 13.33 13.08
CA VAL A 115 1.34 12.52 12.94
C VAL A 115 1.60 11.03 13.14
N LEU A 116 2.62 10.48 12.47
CA LEU A 116 2.85 9.03 12.44
C LEU A 116 3.55 8.50 13.68
N MET A 117 4.41 9.30 14.32
CA MET A 117 5.12 8.90 15.54
C MET A 117 4.30 9.12 16.81
N ASN A 118 3.12 9.73 16.71
CA ASN A 118 2.26 9.95 17.87
C ASN A 118 1.83 8.62 18.52
N THR A 119 2.19 8.44 19.78
CA THR A 119 1.83 7.27 20.60
C THR A 119 0.61 7.51 21.48
N GLY A 120 0.17 8.77 21.64
CA GLY A 120 -0.91 9.18 22.54
C GLY A 120 -2.33 8.91 22.04
N GLY A 121 -2.49 8.17 20.92
CA GLY A 121 -3.80 7.84 20.37
C GLY A 121 -4.55 9.03 19.77
N LEU A 122 -3.89 10.17 19.54
CA LEU A 122 -4.51 11.36 18.97
C LEU A 122 -4.91 11.16 17.51
N PHE A 123 -4.16 10.33 16.79
CA PHE A 123 -4.34 10.07 15.37
C PHE A 123 -4.73 8.61 15.15
N GLU A 124 -5.99 8.40 14.78
CA GLU A 124 -6.50 7.09 14.38
C GLU A 124 -6.45 6.90 12.86
N ARG A 125 -6.73 5.69 12.40
CA ARG A 125 -6.93 5.45 10.96
C ARG A 125 -8.33 5.91 10.57
N MET A 126 -8.45 6.50 9.38
CA MET A 126 -9.76 6.68 8.75
C MET A 126 -10.45 5.33 8.62
N LYS A 127 -11.73 5.26 9.00
CA LYS A 127 -12.56 4.07 8.80
C LYS A 127 -12.77 3.80 7.31
N PHE A 128 -12.61 2.54 6.92
CA PHE A 128 -12.83 2.14 5.53
C PHE A 128 -14.31 2.10 5.17
N ASP A 129 -14.62 2.36 3.90
CA ASP A 129 -15.95 2.09 3.36
C ASP A 129 -16.25 0.57 3.40
N PRO A 130 -17.52 0.15 3.29
CA PRO A 130 -17.88 -1.26 3.45
C PRO A 130 -17.20 -2.23 2.47
N VAL A 131 -16.84 -1.81 1.25
CA VAL A 131 -16.16 -2.68 0.27
C VAL A 131 -14.70 -2.86 0.68
N THR A 132 -14.02 -1.76 0.98
CA THR A 132 -12.62 -1.81 1.43
C THR A 132 -12.47 -2.50 2.79
N ARG A 133 -13.43 -2.28 3.71
CA ARG A 133 -13.46 -2.95 5.02
C ARG A 133 -13.61 -4.45 4.91
N GLN A 134 -14.35 -4.92 3.91
CA GLN A 134 -14.47 -6.34 3.62
C GLN A 134 -13.15 -6.91 3.07
N LEU A 135 -12.57 -6.24 2.07
CA LEU A 135 -11.30 -6.62 1.46
C LEU A 135 -10.16 -6.72 2.49
N LEU A 136 -10.06 -5.73 3.38
CA LEU A 136 -8.98 -5.65 4.37
C LEU A 136 -9.26 -6.41 5.68
N GLY A 137 -10.43 -7.07 5.77
CA GLY A 137 -10.89 -7.78 6.95
C GLY A 137 -11.40 -6.86 8.06
N ALA A 138 -12.70 -6.95 8.37
CA ALA A 138 -13.36 -6.08 9.34
C ALA A 138 -12.85 -6.20 10.79
N LYS A 139 -12.07 -7.25 11.10
CA LYS A 139 -11.41 -7.51 12.40
C LYS A 139 -9.89 -7.62 12.26
N GLY A 140 -9.33 -7.14 11.15
CA GLY A 140 -7.89 -7.15 10.87
C GLY A 140 -7.16 -5.95 11.44
N LEU A 141 -5.82 -6.01 11.45
CA LEU A 141 -4.93 -4.92 11.91
C LEU A 141 -5.16 -3.58 11.21
N MET A 142 -5.69 -3.64 9.98
CA MET A 142 -5.94 -2.47 9.14
C MET A 142 -7.12 -1.63 9.63
N GLU A 143 -8.12 -2.24 10.28
CA GLU A 143 -9.37 -1.61 10.75
C GLU A 143 -9.38 -1.39 12.27
N LEU A 144 -8.75 -2.27 13.05
CA LEU A 144 -8.80 -2.20 14.51
C LEU A 144 -8.11 -0.93 15.07
N THR A 145 -8.63 -0.45 16.21
CA THR A 145 -8.08 0.63 17.05
C THR A 145 -7.98 0.20 18.52
N GLY A 146 -7.36 1.04 19.35
CA GLY A 146 -7.24 0.84 20.80
C GLY A 146 -6.57 -0.47 21.23
N GLU A 147 -7.03 -1.04 22.34
CA GLU A 147 -6.47 -2.25 22.94
C GLU A 147 -6.56 -3.48 22.05
N ARG A 148 -7.68 -3.66 21.33
CA ARG A 148 -7.84 -4.78 20.39
C ARG A 148 -6.80 -4.73 19.28
N TRP A 149 -6.53 -3.53 18.75
CA TRP A 149 -5.44 -3.34 17.80
C TRP A 149 -4.09 -3.66 18.43
N ALA A 150 -3.80 -3.16 19.64
CA ALA A 150 -2.54 -3.42 20.32
C ALA A 150 -2.29 -4.92 20.56
N ALA A 151 -3.33 -5.66 20.97
CA ALA A 151 -3.28 -7.11 21.15
C ALA A 151 -2.99 -7.84 19.84
N HIS A 152 -3.77 -7.58 18.78
CA HIS A 152 -3.52 -8.17 17.46
C HIS A 152 -2.13 -7.79 16.93
N ARG A 153 -1.71 -6.54 17.16
CA ARG A 153 -0.41 -6.04 16.73
C ARG A 153 0.72 -6.79 17.41
N ARG A 154 0.61 -7.04 18.72
CA ARG A 154 1.59 -7.81 19.48
C ARG A 154 1.67 -9.26 18.98
N ILE A 155 0.52 -9.88 18.72
CA ILE A 155 0.45 -11.25 18.17
C ILE A 155 1.16 -11.30 16.80
N SER A 156 0.77 -10.45 15.86
CA SER A 156 1.37 -10.46 14.51
C SER A 156 2.83 -10.06 14.51
N SER A 157 3.25 -9.09 15.32
CA SER A 157 4.66 -8.68 15.40
C SER A 157 5.52 -9.77 16.03
N SER A 158 4.97 -10.53 16.99
CA SER A 158 5.64 -11.71 17.55
C SER A 158 5.79 -12.82 16.52
N ALA A 159 4.73 -13.08 15.73
CA ALA A 159 4.76 -14.11 14.68
C ALA A 159 5.68 -13.79 13.51
N LEU A 160 5.88 -12.50 13.18
CA LEU A 160 6.69 -12.01 12.07
C LEU A 160 8.02 -11.37 12.53
N ASN A 161 8.49 -11.72 13.72
CA ASN A 161 9.75 -11.22 14.23
C ASN A 161 10.95 -11.80 13.45
N MET A 162 12.12 -11.17 13.58
CA MET A 162 13.31 -11.57 12.82
C MET A 162 13.78 -13.01 13.13
N GLU A 163 13.61 -13.52 14.35
CA GLU A 163 13.97 -14.92 14.69
C GLU A 163 13.08 -15.91 13.93
N GLN A 164 11.79 -15.65 13.82
CA GLN A 164 10.85 -16.49 13.07
C GLN A 164 11.15 -16.44 11.56
N VAL A 165 11.34 -15.23 11.01
CA VAL A 165 11.70 -15.04 9.59
C VAL A 165 12.98 -15.80 9.24
N LYS A 166 13.98 -15.73 10.12
CA LYS A 166 15.23 -16.49 9.99
C LYS A 166 15.00 -18.01 9.92
N GLY A 167 14.09 -18.54 10.74
CA GLY A 167 13.68 -19.95 10.70
C GLY A 167 12.95 -20.36 9.41
N TRP A 168 12.39 -19.41 8.66
CA TRP A 168 11.68 -19.67 7.40
C TRP A 168 12.58 -19.66 6.17
N VAL A 169 13.85 -19.22 6.28
CA VAL A 169 14.78 -19.14 5.14
C VAL A 169 14.83 -20.42 4.32
N PRO A 170 14.91 -21.65 4.89
CA PRO A 170 14.91 -22.87 4.08
C PRO A 170 13.64 -23.05 3.23
N LYS A 171 12.46 -22.67 3.77
CA LYS A 171 11.20 -22.72 3.03
C LYS A 171 11.13 -21.65 1.93
N ILE A 172 11.65 -20.46 2.21
CA ILE A 172 11.75 -19.36 1.23
C ILE A 172 12.65 -19.82 0.07
N VAL A 173 13.82 -20.36 0.37
CA VAL A 173 14.76 -20.88 -0.64
C VAL A 173 14.10 -21.99 -1.46
N ALA A 174 13.38 -22.93 -0.82
CA ALA A 174 12.67 -23.98 -1.55
C ALA A 174 11.62 -23.41 -2.52
N SER A 175 10.81 -22.43 -2.10
CA SER A 175 9.86 -21.74 -2.98
C SER A 175 10.55 -21.06 -4.17
N ILE A 176 11.71 -20.43 -3.94
CA ILE A 176 12.48 -19.77 -5.00
C ILE A 176 13.06 -20.81 -5.96
N THR A 177 13.59 -21.92 -5.44
CA THR A 177 14.09 -23.03 -6.27
C THR A 177 12.98 -23.59 -7.16
N ASP A 178 11.80 -23.87 -6.61
CA ASP A 178 10.66 -24.38 -7.39
C ASP A 178 10.23 -23.38 -8.50
N MET A 179 10.33 -22.07 -8.25
CA MET A 179 10.09 -21.06 -9.27
C MET A 179 11.15 -21.10 -10.36
N LEU A 180 12.44 -21.18 -10.00
CA LEU A 180 13.55 -21.20 -10.95
C LEU A 180 13.56 -22.48 -11.79
N GLU A 181 13.16 -23.62 -11.24
CA GLU A 181 12.96 -24.86 -11.99
C GLU A 181 11.88 -24.69 -13.07
N LYS A 182 10.74 -24.08 -12.75
CA LYS A 182 9.69 -23.74 -13.74
C LYS A 182 10.19 -22.75 -14.78
N TRP A 183 11.08 -21.83 -14.41
CA TRP A 183 11.70 -20.92 -15.37
C TRP A 183 12.64 -21.66 -16.33
N GLU A 184 13.38 -22.66 -15.86
CA GLU A 184 14.19 -23.54 -16.72
C GLU A 184 13.33 -24.39 -17.67
N GLU A 185 12.22 -24.95 -17.17
CA GLU A 185 11.25 -25.65 -18.02
C GLU A 185 10.69 -24.72 -19.10
N LYS A 186 10.31 -23.49 -18.72
CA LYS A 186 9.81 -22.47 -19.65
C LYS A 186 10.88 -21.99 -20.63
N ARG A 187 12.16 -21.95 -20.22
CA ARG A 187 13.28 -21.67 -21.11
C ARG A 187 13.37 -22.72 -22.21
N ALA A 188 13.05 -23.99 -21.91
CA ALA A 188 13.02 -25.09 -22.86
C ALA A 188 14.33 -25.21 -23.68
N GLY A 189 15.46 -25.04 -23.01
CA GLY A 189 16.79 -25.12 -23.61
C GLY A 189 17.24 -23.88 -24.40
N ARG A 190 16.41 -22.86 -24.59
CA ARG A 190 16.80 -21.60 -25.26
C ARG A 190 17.86 -20.84 -24.47
N ASP A 191 18.76 -20.14 -25.16
CA ASP A 191 19.74 -19.27 -24.49
C ASP A 191 19.09 -18.04 -23.87
N GLU A 192 18.09 -17.50 -24.58
CA GLU A 192 17.32 -16.33 -24.17
C GLU A 192 15.82 -16.64 -24.16
N PHE A 193 15.11 -16.10 -23.18
CA PHE A 193 13.66 -16.21 -23.09
C PHE A 193 13.04 -14.97 -22.43
N GLU A 194 11.90 -14.55 -22.96
CA GLU A 194 11.14 -13.42 -22.44
C GLU A 194 10.04 -13.90 -21.50
N MET A 195 9.80 -13.11 -20.44
CA MET A 195 8.71 -13.39 -19.50
C MET A 195 8.23 -12.12 -18.79
N ASP A 196 6.93 -12.08 -18.50
CA ASP A 196 6.37 -11.15 -17.52
C ASP A 196 6.73 -11.59 -16.09
N VAL A 197 7.69 -10.91 -15.47
CA VAL A 197 8.13 -11.22 -14.10
C VAL A 197 7.15 -10.76 -13.04
N HIS A 198 6.22 -9.86 -13.36
CA HIS A 198 5.27 -9.34 -12.38
C HIS A 198 4.42 -10.48 -11.80
N LYS A 199 3.86 -11.32 -12.69
CA LYS A 199 3.03 -12.46 -12.31
C LYS A 199 3.83 -13.54 -11.59
N GLU A 200 5.05 -13.80 -12.03
CA GLU A 200 5.93 -14.79 -11.41
C GLU A 200 6.28 -14.40 -9.96
N VAL A 201 6.67 -13.14 -9.74
CA VAL A 201 7.01 -12.64 -8.40
C VAL A 201 5.78 -12.58 -7.50
N GLN A 202 4.59 -12.25 -8.02
CA GLN A 202 3.33 -12.34 -7.27
C GLN A 202 3.03 -13.78 -6.82
N ASN A 203 3.14 -14.74 -7.75
CA ASN A 203 2.94 -16.15 -7.45
C ASN A 203 3.94 -16.67 -6.42
N LEU A 204 5.21 -16.29 -6.55
CA LEU A 204 6.27 -16.64 -5.61
C LEU A 204 5.97 -16.09 -4.22
N SER A 205 5.58 -14.81 -4.11
CA SER A 205 5.30 -14.21 -2.80
C SER A 205 4.10 -14.87 -2.12
N ALA A 206 3.05 -15.21 -2.89
CA ALA A 206 1.92 -15.99 -2.39
C ALA A 206 2.33 -17.38 -1.89
N ASP A 207 3.21 -18.08 -2.63
CA ASP A 207 3.74 -19.39 -2.23
C ASP A 207 4.60 -19.30 -0.97
N ILE A 208 5.53 -18.33 -0.90
CA ILE A 208 6.38 -18.08 0.26
C ILE A 208 5.54 -17.83 1.50
N VAL A 209 4.60 -16.87 1.45
CA VAL A 209 3.73 -16.57 2.59
C VAL A 209 2.90 -17.80 2.96
N SER A 210 2.44 -18.57 1.97
CA SER A 210 1.64 -19.76 2.23
C SER A 210 2.43 -20.87 2.95
N ARG A 211 3.65 -21.18 2.50
CA ARG A 211 4.50 -22.22 3.13
C ARG A 211 5.04 -21.80 4.49
N THR A 212 5.29 -20.51 4.68
CA THR A 212 5.89 -19.97 5.90
C THR A 212 4.84 -19.72 6.98
N VAL A 213 3.79 -18.96 6.65
CA VAL A 213 2.75 -18.53 7.60
C VAL A 213 1.69 -19.61 7.81
N PHE A 214 1.24 -20.29 6.75
CA PHE A 214 0.20 -21.33 6.85
C PHE A 214 0.76 -22.76 6.95
N GLY A 215 2.06 -22.94 6.79
CA GLY A 215 2.74 -24.22 7.03
C GLY A 215 2.19 -25.34 6.14
N SER A 216 1.73 -26.44 6.74
CA SER A 216 1.23 -27.58 5.94
C SER A 216 -0.15 -27.34 5.31
N SER A 217 -0.77 -26.19 5.54
CA SER A 217 -2.01 -25.79 4.88
C SER A 217 -1.77 -24.77 3.76
N PHE A 218 -0.57 -24.80 3.17
CA PHE A 218 -0.15 -23.82 2.17
C PHE A 218 -1.05 -23.80 0.92
N GLU A 219 -1.60 -24.95 0.48
CA GLU A 219 -2.51 -25.00 -0.68
C GLU A 219 -3.78 -24.17 -0.47
N GLU A 220 -4.41 -24.29 0.70
CA GLU A 220 -5.55 -23.44 1.08
C GLU A 220 -5.12 -21.98 1.28
N GLY A 221 -3.89 -21.74 1.73
CA GLY A 221 -3.28 -20.41 1.79
C GLY A 221 -3.17 -19.76 0.41
N LYS A 222 -2.69 -20.50 -0.58
CA LYS A 222 -2.57 -20.05 -1.97
C LYS A 222 -3.93 -19.72 -2.57
N ARG A 223 -4.93 -20.57 -2.32
CA ARG A 223 -6.33 -20.29 -2.71
C ARG A 223 -6.85 -18.99 -2.11
N VAL A 224 -6.53 -18.67 -0.85
CA VAL A 224 -6.91 -17.40 -0.23
C VAL A 224 -6.32 -16.21 -0.99
N PHE A 225 -5.05 -16.27 -1.39
CA PHE A 225 -4.39 -15.20 -2.16
C PHE A 225 -5.02 -15.00 -3.54
N GLU A 226 -5.30 -16.08 -4.27
CA GLU A 226 -5.97 -16.01 -5.58
C GLU A 226 -7.37 -15.38 -5.48
N LEU A 227 -8.14 -15.73 -4.46
CA LEU A 227 -9.45 -15.14 -4.22
C LEU A 227 -9.35 -13.67 -3.80
N GLN A 228 -8.35 -13.32 -2.97
CA GLN A 228 -8.11 -11.96 -2.53
C GLN A 228 -7.68 -11.03 -3.67
N GLU A 229 -6.88 -11.54 -4.61
CA GLU A 229 -6.48 -10.81 -5.83
C GLU A 229 -7.71 -10.43 -6.68
N LYS A 230 -8.60 -11.40 -6.94
CA LYS A 230 -9.87 -11.16 -7.66
C LYS A 230 -10.73 -10.12 -6.93
N GLN A 231 -10.82 -10.24 -5.60
CA GLN A 231 -11.56 -9.28 -4.78
C GLN A 231 -10.97 -7.87 -4.86
N MET A 232 -9.64 -7.75 -4.86
CA MET A 232 -8.92 -6.49 -4.98
C MET A 232 -9.17 -5.83 -6.33
N HIS A 233 -9.11 -6.58 -7.43
CA HIS A 233 -9.41 -6.06 -8.76
C HIS A 233 -10.84 -5.52 -8.83
N LEU A 234 -11.83 -6.27 -8.34
CA LEU A 234 -13.23 -5.81 -8.29
C LEU A 234 -13.42 -4.57 -7.40
N ALA A 235 -12.77 -4.54 -6.23
CA ALA A 235 -12.84 -3.42 -5.29
C ALA A 235 -12.22 -2.13 -5.85
N SER A 236 -11.11 -2.22 -6.59
CA SER A 236 -10.45 -1.06 -7.22
C SER A 236 -11.39 -0.32 -8.20
N GLN A 237 -12.23 -1.07 -8.91
CA GLN A 237 -13.24 -0.52 -9.82
C GLN A 237 -14.40 0.16 -9.08
N TYR A 238 -14.70 -0.21 -7.82
CA TYR A 238 -15.73 0.48 -7.03
C TYR A 238 -15.29 1.90 -6.62
N HIS A 239 -14.02 2.09 -6.27
CA HIS A 239 -13.48 3.42 -5.95
C HIS A 239 -13.45 4.36 -7.15
N SER A 240 -13.44 3.78 -8.36
CA SER A 240 -13.39 4.49 -9.62
C SER A 240 -14.77 4.94 -10.13
N HIS A 241 -15.88 4.39 -9.63
CA HIS A 241 -17.25 4.60 -10.16
C HIS A 241 -18.23 5.05 -9.06
N VAL A 242 -19.44 5.50 -9.44
CA VAL A 242 -20.47 5.94 -8.47
C VAL A 242 -20.78 4.78 -7.51
N PRO A 243 -20.81 4.99 -6.18
CA PRO A 243 -21.07 3.90 -5.25
C PRO A 243 -22.49 3.36 -5.49
N ILE A 244 -22.59 2.21 -6.16
CA ILE A 244 -23.84 1.45 -6.24
C ILE A 244 -24.12 0.90 -4.84
N PRO A 245 -25.29 1.18 -4.24
CA PRO A 245 -25.62 0.67 -2.92
C PRO A 245 -25.48 -0.86 -2.85
N ARG A 246 -24.76 -1.34 -1.83
CA ARG A 246 -24.37 -2.75 -1.65
C ARG A 246 -25.55 -3.72 -1.49
N PHE A 247 -26.70 -3.22 -1.04
CA PHE A 247 -27.92 -4.02 -0.90
C PHE A 247 -28.56 -4.34 -2.25
N LEU A 248 -28.21 -3.61 -3.33
CA LEU A 248 -28.74 -3.91 -4.65
C LEU A 248 -28.15 -5.23 -5.17
N PRO A 249 -28.97 -6.15 -5.69
CA PRO A 249 -28.53 -7.47 -6.14
C PRO A 249 -27.87 -7.43 -7.54
N THR A 250 -26.90 -6.55 -7.75
CA THR A 250 -26.11 -6.51 -8.99
C THR A 250 -25.17 -7.72 -9.08
N GLU A 251 -24.81 -8.12 -10.29
CA GLU A 251 -23.85 -9.20 -10.55
C GLU A 251 -22.53 -8.97 -9.80
N LYS A 252 -21.99 -7.76 -9.87
CA LYS A 252 -20.77 -7.35 -9.17
C LYS A 252 -20.89 -7.46 -7.64
N ASN A 253 -22.03 -7.07 -7.07
CA ASN A 253 -22.29 -7.21 -5.62
C ASN A 253 -22.47 -8.68 -5.21
N ARG A 254 -23.04 -9.53 -6.08
CA ARG A 254 -23.16 -10.97 -5.84
C ARG A 254 -21.78 -11.64 -5.85
N GLU A 255 -20.94 -11.31 -6.82
CA GLU A 255 -19.58 -11.87 -6.93
C GLU A 255 -18.70 -11.45 -5.73
N LEU A 256 -18.74 -10.17 -5.32
CA LEU A 256 -18.04 -9.74 -4.10
C LEU A 256 -18.49 -10.47 -2.84
N ARG A 257 -19.78 -10.86 -2.74
CA ARG A 257 -20.30 -11.64 -1.60
C ARG A 257 -19.83 -13.10 -1.66
N ARG A 258 -19.84 -13.70 -2.85
CA ARG A 258 -19.35 -15.06 -3.08
C ARG A 258 -17.87 -15.18 -2.71
N LEU A 259 -17.03 -14.28 -3.22
CA LEU A 259 -15.60 -14.25 -2.89
C LEU A 259 -15.38 -14.10 -1.38
N ASP A 260 -16.15 -13.26 -0.68
CA ASP A 260 -16.07 -13.14 0.80
C ASP A 260 -16.32 -14.46 1.51
N GLN A 261 -17.35 -15.19 1.06
CA GLN A 261 -17.75 -16.45 1.67
C GLN A 261 -16.69 -17.53 1.43
N GLU A 262 -16.15 -17.61 0.22
CA GLU A 262 -15.08 -18.56 -0.12
C GLU A 262 -13.78 -18.26 0.67
N ILE A 263 -13.37 -16.98 0.74
CA ILE A 263 -12.19 -16.56 1.53
C ILE A 263 -12.38 -16.91 3.01
N ARG A 264 -13.54 -16.59 3.59
CA ARG A 264 -13.83 -16.93 5.00
C ARG A 264 -13.83 -18.43 5.23
N GLY A 265 -14.38 -19.20 4.30
CA GLY A 265 -14.38 -20.66 4.35
C GLY A 265 -12.97 -21.25 4.36
N SER A 266 -12.11 -20.82 3.42
CA SER A 266 -10.71 -21.24 3.39
C SER A 266 -9.93 -20.80 4.63
N ILE A 267 -10.11 -19.57 5.12
CA ILE A 267 -9.51 -19.11 6.39
C ILE A 267 -9.95 -20.01 7.55
N TRP A 268 -11.22 -20.42 7.60
CA TRP A 268 -11.71 -21.27 8.69
C TRP A 268 -11.08 -22.67 8.64
N LYS A 269 -10.93 -23.25 7.44
CA LYS A 269 -10.19 -24.51 7.25
C LYS A 269 -8.73 -24.39 7.72
N LEU A 270 -8.06 -23.27 7.41
CA LEU A 270 -6.70 -23.00 7.89
C LEU A 270 -6.64 -22.98 9.43
N VAL A 271 -7.61 -22.32 10.08
CA VAL A 271 -7.70 -22.24 11.54
C VAL A 271 -7.97 -23.61 12.17
N GLU A 272 -8.87 -24.40 11.59
CA GLU A 272 -9.20 -25.74 12.08
C GLU A 272 -8.02 -26.71 11.94
N ALA A 273 -7.35 -26.68 10.78
CA ALA A 273 -6.12 -27.44 10.55
C ALA A 273 -4.98 -27.03 11.50
N ALA A 274 -4.95 -25.79 11.97
CA ALA A 274 -3.98 -25.31 12.95
C ALA A 274 -4.31 -25.73 14.40
N LYS A 275 -5.60 -25.87 14.76
CA LYS A 275 -6.03 -26.29 16.10
C LYS A 275 -5.76 -27.77 16.39
N ASN A 276 -5.76 -28.62 15.36
CA ASN A 276 -5.66 -30.07 15.52
C ASN A 276 -4.21 -30.61 15.59
N ARG A 277 -3.21 -29.78 15.90
CA ARG A 277 -1.79 -30.18 15.89
C ARG A 277 -1.10 -30.11 17.24
N ARG A 278 -0.26 -31.11 17.51
CA ARG A 278 0.81 -31.05 18.53
C ARG A 278 2.02 -30.30 17.97
N LYS A 279 2.70 -29.59 18.87
CA LYS A 279 3.93 -28.82 18.61
C LYS A 279 5.09 -29.76 18.31
N ASP A 280 5.72 -29.59 17.15
CA ASP A 280 7.08 -30.00 16.81
C ASP A 280 7.47 -29.28 15.50
N GLU A 281 8.72 -28.94 15.20
CA GLU A 281 9.95 -28.82 15.97
C GLU A 281 10.84 -27.79 15.23
N LYS A 282 11.84 -27.27 15.94
CA LYS A 282 12.66 -26.11 15.58
C LYS A 282 13.81 -26.53 14.66
N SER A 283 13.70 -26.31 13.35
CA SER A 283 14.82 -26.50 12.43
C SER A 283 15.72 -25.26 12.40
N ARG A 284 16.89 -25.37 13.04
CA ARG A 284 18.05 -24.50 12.79
C ARG A 284 18.91 -25.10 11.67
N ASN A 285 19.48 -24.21 10.85
CA ASN A 285 20.67 -24.34 9.98
C ASN A 285 20.43 -24.14 8.47
N LEU A 286 20.31 -22.87 8.08
CA LEU A 286 20.94 -22.28 6.87
C LEU A 286 21.33 -20.80 7.12
N LEU A 287 21.41 -20.40 8.40
CA LEU A 287 21.72 -19.04 8.83
C LEU A 287 23.21 -18.87 9.14
N SER A 288 23.90 -19.89 9.63
CA SER A 288 25.34 -19.71 9.94
C SER A 288 26.17 -19.45 8.68
N LEU A 289 25.72 -19.90 7.51
CA LEU A 289 26.39 -19.67 6.21
C LEU A 289 26.01 -18.34 5.54
N LEU A 290 24.90 -17.71 5.93
CA LEU A 290 24.46 -16.41 5.39
C LEU A 290 24.60 -15.25 6.40
N THR A 291 25.11 -15.53 7.60
CA THR A 291 25.34 -14.52 8.66
C THR A 291 26.82 -14.40 9.06
N SER A 292 27.74 -15.09 8.38
CA SER A 292 29.15 -14.68 8.43
C SER A 292 29.28 -13.40 7.60
N SER A 293 29.53 -12.29 8.30
CA SER A 293 30.10 -11.09 7.69
C SER A 293 31.31 -11.51 6.86
N TYR A 294 31.26 -11.25 5.55
CA TYR A 294 32.47 -11.30 4.72
C TYR A 294 33.28 -10.07 5.11
N LYS A 295 34.47 -10.31 5.66
CA LYS A 295 35.49 -9.29 5.87
C LYS A 295 36.43 -9.36 4.69
N ASN A 296 36.66 -8.24 4.05
CA ASN A 296 37.65 -8.08 2.99
C ASN A 296 39.06 -8.37 3.56
N HIS A 297 40.07 -8.43 2.70
CA HIS A 297 41.48 -8.62 3.11
C HIS A 297 41.96 -7.60 4.18
N ASP A 298 41.26 -6.46 4.33
CA ASP A 298 41.57 -5.38 5.28
C ASP A 298 40.71 -5.37 6.57
N GLY A 299 39.79 -6.33 6.75
CA GLY A 299 39.03 -6.48 8.00
C GLY A 299 37.82 -5.55 8.17
N GLU A 300 37.48 -4.74 7.16
CA GLU A 300 36.28 -3.91 7.13
C GLU A 300 34.99 -4.73 6.91
N GLU A 301 33.90 -4.32 7.57
CA GLU A 301 32.60 -5.00 7.52
C GLU A 301 31.82 -4.51 6.28
N GLU A 302 31.92 -5.19 5.14
CA GLU A 302 31.09 -4.88 3.97
C GLU A 302 29.64 -5.33 4.20
N LYS A 303 28.72 -4.37 4.33
CA LYS A 303 27.33 -4.64 4.70
C LYS A 303 26.29 -3.95 3.82
N LEU A 304 26.58 -3.55 2.57
CA LEU A 304 25.85 -2.39 2.03
C LEU A 304 25.81 -2.20 0.50
N GLU A 305 25.35 -3.18 -0.30
CA GLU A 305 24.93 -2.89 -1.70
C GLU A 305 23.45 -3.20 -1.96
N ILE A 306 22.99 -4.43 -1.71
CA ILE A 306 21.60 -4.85 -2.04
C ILE A 306 20.55 -4.07 -1.23
N ASN A 307 20.83 -3.72 0.02
CA ASN A 307 19.93 -2.90 0.84
C ASN A 307 19.72 -1.50 0.24
N MET A 308 20.78 -0.89 -0.26
CA MET A 308 20.72 0.43 -0.88
C MET A 308 19.91 0.37 -2.18
N ILE A 309 20.15 -0.65 -3.00
CA ILE A 309 19.39 -0.91 -4.24
C ILE A 309 17.91 -1.07 -3.94
N LEU A 310 17.57 -1.87 -2.93
CA LEU A 310 16.18 -2.11 -2.52
C LEU A 310 15.52 -0.84 -1.97
N HIS A 311 16.22 -0.10 -1.12
CA HIS A 311 15.71 1.16 -0.58
C HIS A 311 15.50 2.22 -1.66
N GLU A 312 16.38 2.30 -2.66
CA GLU A 312 16.21 3.21 -3.78
C GLU A 312 15.06 2.77 -4.70
N ALA A 313 14.93 1.47 -4.96
CA ALA A 313 13.82 0.93 -5.73
C ALA A 313 12.46 1.22 -5.04
N ILE A 314 12.35 0.99 -3.73
CA ILE A 314 11.10 1.23 -2.99
C ILE A 314 10.84 2.73 -2.74
N ARG A 315 11.86 3.59 -2.82
CA ARG A 315 11.69 5.04 -2.81
C ARG A 315 10.99 5.49 -4.10
N LEU A 316 11.54 5.08 -5.25
CA LEU A 316 11.01 5.46 -6.56
C LEU A 316 9.68 4.77 -6.91
N TYR A 317 9.49 3.52 -6.46
CA TYR A 317 8.31 2.71 -6.75
C TYR A 317 7.67 2.24 -5.44
N THR A 318 7.29 3.20 -4.58
CA THR A 318 6.70 2.86 -3.30
C THR A 318 5.36 2.15 -3.47
N PRO A 319 5.14 0.95 -2.89
CA PRO A 319 3.89 0.22 -3.06
C PRO A 319 2.68 0.96 -2.50
N VAL A 320 2.84 1.74 -1.42
CA VAL A 320 1.75 2.49 -0.78
C VAL A 320 1.95 3.98 -1.03
N THR A 321 1.18 4.56 -1.95
CA THR A 321 1.34 5.96 -2.36
C THR A 321 0.97 6.98 -1.27
N MET A 322 0.06 6.62 -0.36
CA MET A 322 -0.42 7.50 0.69
C MET A 322 -0.76 6.76 1.99
N LEU A 323 -0.55 7.43 3.13
CA LEU A 323 -1.03 7.00 4.43
C LEU A 323 -2.10 7.96 4.94
N VAL A 324 -3.16 7.41 5.56
CA VAL A 324 -4.27 8.21 6.08
C VAL A 324 -4.33 8.12 7.60
N ARG A 325 -4.43 9.27 8.25
CA ARG A 325 -4.76 9.41 9.68
C ARG A 325 -5.86 10.42 9.89
N GLU A 326 -6.56 10.33 11.00
CA GLU A 326 -7.65 11.23 11.36
C GLU A 326 -7.50 11.61 12.83
N PRO A 327 -7.49 12.90 13.18
CA PRO A 327 -7.38 13.34 14.56
C PRO A 327 -8.71 13.16 15.29
N CYS A 328 -8.69 12.58 16.48
CA CYS A 328 -9.91 12.34 17.29
C CYS A 328 -10.47 13.62 17.94
N LYS A 329 -9.67 14.69 17.99
CA LYS A 329 -10.02 16.02 18.52
C LYS A 329 -9.32 17.10 17.70
N ASP A 330 -9.67 18.36 17.92
CA ASP A 330 -8.94 19.48 17.32
C ASP A 330 -7.47 19.43 17.76
N VAL A 331 -6.55 19.55 16.80
CA VAL A 331 -5.10 19.45 17.03
C VAL A 331 -4.37 20.61 16.36
N LYS A 332 -3.23 20.99 16.94
CA LYS A 332 -2.27 21.88 16.31
C LYS A 332 -1.08 21.05 15.84
N LEU A 333 -0.78 21.08 14.54
CA LEU A 333 0.38 20.43 13.92
C LEU A 333 1.27 21.51 13.30
N GLY A 334 2.43 21.77 13.90
CA GLY A 334 3.21 22.95 13.58
C GLY A 334 2.35 24.23 13.72
N ASN A 335 2.14 24.94 12.61
CA ASN A 335 1.28 26.14 12.56
C ASN A 335 -0.17 25.85 12.11
N LEU A 336 -0.50 24.59 11.83
CA LEU A 336 -1.81 24.20 11.30
C LEU A 336 -2.76 23.82 12.44
N HIS A 337 -3.91 24.49 12.49
CA HIS A 337 -5.05 24.14 13.31
C HIS A 337 -5.98 23.22 12.52
N ILE A 338 -6.09 21.98 12.94
CA ILE A 338 -6.82 20.94 12.22
C ILE A 338 -8.03 20.51 13.06
N PRO A 339 -9.26 20.68 12.54
CA PRO A 339 -10.45 20.22 13.23
C PRO A 339 -10.50 18.69 13.36
N ALA A 340 -11.11 18.22 14.45
CA ALA A 340 -11.39 16.80 14.68
C ALA A 340 -12.06 16.16 13.46
N ASN A 341 -11.77 14.87 13.23
CA ASN A 341 -12.33 14.09 12.14
C ASN A 341 -11.99 14.64 10.74
N THR A 342 -10.90 15.40 10.60
CA THR A 342 -10.35 15.81 9.29
C THR A 342 -9.25 14.84 8.86
N PRO A 343 -9.50 13.97 7.87
CA PRO A 343 -8.48 13.09 7.31
C PRO A 343 -7.23 13.83 6.83
N LEU A 344 -6.08 13.36 7.30
CA LEU A 344 -4.75 13.75 6.88
C LEU A 344 -4.20 12.69 5.93
N ILE A 345 -3.90 13.12 4.71
CA ILE A 345 -3.43 12.29 3.60
C ILE A 345 -1.94 12.59 3.41
N MET A 346 -1.09 11.74 3.99
CA MET A 346 0.35 11.87 3.88
C MET A 346 0.79 11.23 2.57
N ALA A 347 1.21 12.06 1.62
CA ALA A 347 1.62 11.64 0.28
C ALA A 347 3.03 11.04 0.33
N VAL A 348 3.11 9.73 0.56
CA VAL A 348 4.36 8.96 0.66
C VAL A 348 5.17 9.12 -0.63
N ILE A 349 4.53 8.89 -1.78
CA ILE A 349 5.19 8.99 -3.09
C ILE A 349 5.70 10.41 -3.35
N ALA A 350 4.97 11.46 -2.96
CA ALA A 350 5.43 12.83 -3.14
C ALA A 350 6.67 13.11 -2.27
N THR A 351 6.68 12.62 -1.04
CA THR A 351 7.82 12.80 -0.12
C THR A 351 9.06 12.02 -0.58
N HIS A 352 8.86 10.86 -1.21
CA HIS A 352 9.95 10.03 -1.74
C HIS A 352 10.56 10.61 -3.02
N HIS A 353 9.82 11.46 -3.75
CA HIS A 353 10.28 12.17 -4.95
C HIS A 353 10.60 13.66 -4.70
N ASP A 354 10.57 14.13 -3.45
CA ASP A 354 10.80 15.53 -3.13
C ASP A 354 12.27 15.91 -3.37
N THR A 355 12.51 16.82 -4.32
CA THR A 355 13.86 17.29 -4.67
C THR A 355 14.51 18.07 -3.53
N LYS A 356 13.73 18.69 -2.62
CA LYS A 356 14.29 19.34 -1.43
C LYS A 356 14.93 18.33 -0.48
N ALA A 357 14.33 17.15 -0.37
CA ALA A 357 14.82 16.07 0.47
C ALA A 357 15.93 15.25 -0.20
N TRP A 358 15.82 15.00 -1.52
CA TRP A 358 16.64 14.00 -2.24
C TRP A 358 17.60 14.57 -3.29
N GLY A 359 17.55 15.87 -3.56
CA GLY A 359 18.33 16.54 -4.60
C GLY A 359 17.59 16.66 -5.94
N GLU A 360 18.15 17.43 -6.88
CA GLU A 360 17.60 17.62 -8.24
C GLU A 360 17.51 16.32 -9.04
N ASP A 361 18.32 15.33 -8.69
CA ASP A 361 18.31 14.01 -9.28
C ASP A 361 17.44 13.00 -8.50
N ALA A 362 16.47 13.47 -7.71
CA ALA A 362 15.50 12.63 -6.97
C ALA A 362 14.79 11.61 -7.87
N ASP A 363 14.61 11.88 -9.15
CA ASP A 363 13.97 10.96 -10.10
C ASP A 363 14.96 10.01 -10.80
N LYS A 364 16.26 10.05 -10.45
CA LYS A 364 17.27 9.11 -10.94
C LYS A 364 17.51 8.01 -9.93
N PHE A 365 17.58 6.77 -10.41
CA PHE A 365 17.96 5.62 -9.60
C PHE A 365 19.43 5.73 -9.18
N ASN A 366 19.67 6.01 -7.90
CA ASN A 366 21.00 6.09 -7.30
C ASN A 366 20.99 5.45 -5.90
N PRO A 367 21.37 4.17 -5.77
CA PRO A 367 21.47 3.48 -4.49
C PRO A 367 22.38 4.17 -3.47
N LEU A 368 23.46 4.82 -3.93
CA LEU A 368 24.45 5.44 -3.06
C LEU A 368 23.88 6.57 -2.19
N ARG A 369 22.67 7.09 -2.49
CA ARG A 369 21.97 8.02 -1.59
C ARG A 369 21.73 7.44 -0.18
N PHE A 370 21.73 6.12 -0.04
CA PHE A 370 21.57 5.42 1.23
C PHE A 370 22.90 5.04 1.90
N SER A 371 24.04 5.49 1.38
CA SER A 371 25.33 5.38 2.09
C SER A 371 25.39 6.34 3.28
N GLU A 372 24.78 7.51 3.15
CA GLU A 372 24.77 8.54 4.18
C GLU A 372 23.45 8.56 4.98
N PRO A 373 23.48 9.03 6.24
CA PRO A 373 22.27 9.28 7.01
C PRO A 373 21.34 10.27 6.30
N ARG A 374 20.04 9.97 6.32
CA ARG A 374 19.00 10.84 5.75
C ARG A 374 18.87 12.14 6.54
N LYS A 375 18.64 13.26 5.84
CA LYS A 375 18.38 14.57 6.44
C LYS A 375 17.18 14.60 7.39
N HIS A 376 16.14 13.82 7.08
CA HIS A 376 14.95 13.74 7.93
C HIS A 376 14.38 12.32 7.95
N LEU A 377 13.95 11.83 9.12
CA LEU A 377 13.43 10.47 9.28
C LEU A 377 12.24 10.18 8.35
N ALA A 378 11.33 11.15 8.21
CA ALA A 378 10.14 11.03 7.37
C ALA A 378 10.37 11.45 5.91
N SER A 379 11.61 11.63 5.44
CA SER A 379 11.85 11.71 3.98
C SER A 379 11.72 10.34 3.31
N PHE A 380 11.90 9.25 4.07
CA PHE A 380 11.79 7.86 3.61
C PHE A 380 11.07 7.00 4.64
N PHE A 381 9.86 6.56 4.31
CA PHE A 381 9.00 5.79 5.21
C PHE A 381 8.07 4.83 4.45
N PRO A 382 8.60 3.99 3.53
CA PRO A 382 7.78 3.08 2.72
C PRO A 382 7.02 2.05 3.56
N TRP A 383 7.50 1.78 4.78
CA TRP A 383 6.87 0.87 5.74
C TRP A 383 5.95 1.59 6.73
N GLY A 384 5.74 2.90 6.58
CA GLY A 384 5.17 3.76 7.61
C GLY A 384 6.16 4.13 8.72
N LEU A 385 5.67 4.84 9.73
CA LEU A 385 6.43 5.25 10.92
C LEU A 385 5.62 4.99 12.19
N GLY A 386 6.32 4.92 13.32
CA GLY A 386 5.73 4.81 14.65
C GLY A 386 5.06 3.46 14.95
N PRO A 387 4.03 3.42 15.82
CA PRO A 387 3.42 2.17 16.29
C PRO A 387 2.80 1.31 15.18
N ARG A 388 2.49 1.91 14.02
CA ARG A 388 1.84 1.25 12.89
C ARG A 388 2.78 0.93 11.72
N THR A 389 4.11 0.94 11.91
CA THR A 389 5.10 0.47 10.91
C THR A 389 4.76 -0.94 10.41
N CYS A 390 5.07 -1.31 9.17
CA CYS A 390 4.73 -2.61 8.60
C CYS A 390 5.25 -3.78 9.45
N VAL A 391 4.38 -4.77 9.78
CA VAL A 391 4.80 -5.99 10.50
C VAL A 391 5.63 -6.92 9.62
N GLY A 392 5.44 -6.86 8.30
CA GLY A 392 6.07 -7.75 7.33
C GLY A 392 7.41 -7.26 6.80
N GLN A 393 7.90 -6.08 7.21
CA GLN A 393 9.12 -5.46 6.67
C GLN A 393 10.31 -6.42 6.69
N ASN A 394 10.53 -7.14 7.80
CA ASN A 394 11.66 -8.07 7.93
C ASN A 394 11.54 -9.25 6.96
N LEU A 395 10.33 -9.82 6.81
CA LEU A 395 10.08 -10.91 5.88
C LEU A 395 10.36 -10.46 4.44
N THR A 396 9.79 -9.31 4.04
CA THR A 396 9.98 -8.77 2.69
C THR A 396 11.45 -8.49 2.37
N LEU A 397 12.22 -7.92 3.31
CA LEU A 397 13.65 -7.65 3.10
C LEU A 397 14.46 -8.94 2.93
N VAL A 398 14.11 -10.02 3.64
CA VAL A 398 14.78 -11.32 3.49
C VAL A 398 14.38 -11.98 2.16
N GLU A 399 13.09 -11.99 1.86
CA GLU A 399 12.53 -12.56 0.62
C GLU A 399 13.18 -11.92 -0.61
N VAL A 400 13.12 -10.59 -0.75
CA VAL A 400 13.65 -9.90 -1.93
C VAL A 400 15.15 -10.13 -2.11
N LYS A 401 15.93 -10.17 -1.02
CA LYS A 401 17.36 -10.45 -1.10
C LYS A 401 17.66 -11.84 -1.62
N LEU A 402 16.95 -12.85 -1.11
CA LEU A 402 17.14 -14.23 -1.53
C LEU A 402 16.72 -14.40 -3.00
N VAL A 403 15.57 -13.84 -3.38
CA VAL A 403 15.07 -13.87 -4.76
C VAL A 403 16.07 -13.25 -5.72
N LEU A 404 16.52 -12.02 -5.44
CA LEU A 404 17.48 -11.32 -6.29
C LEU A 404 18.80 -12.10 -6.38
N ALA A 405 19.36 -12.53 -5.25
CA ALA A 405 20.63 -13.27 -5.21
C ALA A 405 20.56 -14.58 -6.00
N MET A 406 19.45 -15.31 -5.92
CA MET A 406 19.27 -16.57 -6.64
C MET A 406 19.01 -16.37 -8.14
N ILE A 407 18.30 -15.32 -8.53
CA ILE A 407 18.09 -14.96 -9.95
C ILE A 407 19.41 -14.54 -10.59
N ILE A 408 20.13 -13.56 -10.02
CA ILE A 408 21.35 -12.99 -10.63
C ILE A 408 22.50 -14.00 -10.71
N ARG A 409 22.49 -15.05 -9.87
CA ARG A 409 23.47 -16.15 -9.93
C ARG A 409 23.23 -17.07 -11.13
N GLN A 410 22.01 -17.12 -11.65
CA GLN A 410 21.60 -18.05 -12.69
C GLN A 410 21.34 -17.37 -14.03
N PHE A 411 20.91 -16.12 -14.01
CA PHE A 411 20.49 -15.39 -15.18
C PHE A 411 21.05 -13.97 -15.17
N SER A 412 21.45 -13.53 -16.35
CA SER A 412 21.56 -12.11 -16.67
C SER A 412 20.25 -11.69 -17.33
N PHE A 413 19.89 -10.41 -17.23
CA PHE A 413 18.65 -9.95 -17.81
C PHE A 413 18.68 -8.48 -18.21
N VAL A 414 17.85 -8.14 -19.19
CA VAL A 414 17.63 -6.78 -19.68
C VAL A 414 16.14 -6.53 -19.82
N LEU A 415 15.74 -5.25 -19.89
CA LEU A 415 14.36 -4.91 -20.21
C LEU A 415 14.01 -5.44 -21.60
N SER A 416 12.87 -6.12 -21.72
CA SER A 416 12.36 -6.55 -23.02
C SER A 416 11.94 -5.32 -23.84
N PRO A 417 12.11 -5.32 -25.18
CA PRO A 417 11.49 -4.35 -26.08
C PRO A 417 9.95 -4.29 -25.96
N ALA A 418 9.31 -5.36 -25.49
CA ALA A 418 7.87 -5.42 -25.24
C ALA A 418 7.46 -4.75 -23.92
N TYR A 419 8.41 -4.36 -23.07
CA TYR A 419 8.12 -3.72 -21.80
C TYR A 419 7.49 -2.33 -21.99
N VAL A 420 6.33 -2.13 -21.39
CA VAL A 420 5.64 -0.82 -21.38
C VAL A 420 5.70 -0.22 -19.97
N HIS A 421 6.45 0.87 -19.81
CA HIS A 421 6.58 1.53 -18.52
C HIS A 421 5.31 2.30 -18.13
N ALA A 422 4.41 1.63 -17.41
CA ALA A 422 3.13 2.20 -16.99
C ALA A 422 2.75 1.79 -15.55
N PRO A 423 3.42 2.30 -14.51
CA PRO A 423 3.00 2.07 -13.12
C PRO A 423 1.58 2.61 -12.87
N ALA A 424 0.73 1.86 -12.20
CA ALA A 424 -0.63 2.25 -11.87
C ALA A 424 -0.93 1.96 -10.40
N GLU A 425 -1.68 2.86 -9.77
CA GLU A 425 -2.18 2.65 -8.40
C GLU A 425 -3.47 1.83 -8.44
N PHE A 426 -3.41 0.60 -7.94
CA PHE A 426 -4.58 -0.21 -7.64
C PHE A 426 -4.91 -0.11 -6.15
N LEU A 427 -4.60 -1.14 -5.37
CA LEU A 427 -4.42 -1.02 -3.91
C LEU A 427 -2.96 -0.66 -3.56
N THR A 428 -2.04 -1.11 -4.41
CA THR A 428 -0.62 -0.74 -4.39
C THR A 428 -0.18 -0.36 -5.80
N VAL A 429 0.97 0.29 -5.90
CA VAL A 429 1.62 0.55 -7.19
C VAL A 429 2.04 -0.77 -7.84
N GLN A 430 1.61 -0.98 -9.08
CA GLN A 430 1.91 -2.18 -9.88
C GLN A 430 2.11 -1.80 -11.35
N PRO A 431 2.85 -2.57 -12.15
CA PRO A 431 2.96 -2.33 -13.59
C PRO A 431 1.64 -2.69 -14.28
N GLN A 432 1.01 -1.70 -14.93
CA GLN A 432 -0.31 -1.88 -15.57
C GLN A 432 -0.33 -2.95 -16.66
N TYR A 433 0.78 -3.13 -17.38
CA TYR A 433 0.91 -4.06 -18.51
C TYR A 433 1.88 -5.22 -18.21
N GLY A 434 2.17 -5.47 -16.93
CA GLY A 434 3.20 -6.43 -16.51
C GLY A 434 4.62 -5.87 -16.65
N ALA A 435 5.60 -6.70 -16.34
CA ALA A 435 7.02 -6.37 -16.38
C ALA A 435 7.76 -7.39 -17.24
N GLN A 436 7.78 -7.17 -18.55
CA GLN A 436 8.48 -8.05 -19.49
C GLN A 436 9.99 -7.87 -19.38
N ILE A 437 10.69 -8.96 -19.10
CA ILE A 437 12.15 -9.02 -18.98
C ILE A 437 12.65 -10.12 -19.92
N LEU A 438 13.76 -9.83 -20.61
CA LEU A 438 14.50 -10.80 -21.40
C LEU A 438 15.62 -11.37 -20.55
N PHE A 439 15.55 -12.67 -20.26
CA PHE A 439 16.55 -13.39 -19.49
C PHE A 439 17.49 -14.15 -20.40
N LYS A 440 18.76 -14.22 -20.01
CA LYS A 440 19.80 -15.06 -20.60
C LYS A 440 20.46 -15.90 -19.52
N LYS A 441 20.57 -17.20 -19.74
CA LYS A 441 21.24 -18.09 -18.79
C LYS A 441 22.73 -17.73 -18.68
N ILE A 442 23.23 -17.62 -17.46
CA ILE A 442 24.67 -17.51 -17.21
C ILE A 442 25.23 -18.93 -17.24
N LEU A 443 26.10 -19.21 -18.21
CA LEU A 443 26.90 -20.42 -18.23
C LEU A 443 27.96 -20.26 -17.13
N ASN A 444 27.82 -21.05 -16.06
CA ASN A 444 28.88 -21.17 -15.05
C ASN A 444 29.93 -22.18 -15.51
#